data_AF-A0AAD6V2M1-F1
#
_entry.id   AF-A0AAD6V2M1-F1
#
_cell.length_a   1.000
_cell.length_b   1.000
_cell.length_c   1.000
_cell.angle_alpha   90.00
_cell.angle_beta   90.00
_cell.angle_gamma   90.00
#
_symmetry.space_group_name_H-M   'P 1'
#
loop_
_entity.id
_entity.type
_entity.pdbx_description
1 polymer ?
#
loop_
_entity_poly.entity_id
_entity_poly.type
_entity_poly.pdbx_seq_one_letter_code
_entity_poly.pdbx_strand_id
1 'polypeptide(L)'
;MVHRNKKQKAAADAAREHFRNPSTIAAIKMHVPGSTGIAELVEQFHQLHECLDSIEEVINFGLKMEDPVKGVCESLRQKNNTWKEEQKQASGVADHHVKRSFIRHLGLNAERKSLDEIRKLQQLPNSPLPGSSYENPKIENRSRSTEHLPCGRFLADIAHENHEVIDNAHGFRIVGPEESVIFISTVDAETDVELVVLREIALGTPYGDSLYRFITKVVVTACNLRRNCRPTHEGTMTQGGYNGGPRHLLVYQLAKSYVKKISHEVAVEHDLDVIAAATIVWNIAVAFLPTEVVDEIQHYWDESNLPRLATRNVPTGDGYQLEIDDTLYKFPLHPRAPPELYSRSHTDATYAGWCISLNSHRTQPTTGTTGSGPLLPDGGGNFVDCSLKVKVIQARGTLLAHRPNQVHGSTRLFGTRALGVSIPFTQRLKNAFDKAEKKVMEYTEWDQYVDLT
;
A
#
# COMPACT_ATOMS: atom_id res chain seq x y z
N MET A 1 -14.15 13.40 23.97
CA MET A 1 -13.36 14.65 24.05
C MET A 1 -11.85 14.43 24.26
N VAL A 2 -11.39 13.30 24.82
CA VAL A 2 -9.95 13.03 25.08
C VAL A 2 -9.16 12.54 23.85
N HIS A 3 -9.82 12.02 22.79
CA HIS A 3 -9.14 11.49 21.59
C HIS A 3 -8.74 12.53 20.53
N ARG A 4 -9.28 13.75 20.57
CA ARG A 4 -8.90 14.83 19.63
C ARG A 4 -7.42 15.24 19.82
N ASN A 5 -6.89 15.03 21.02
CA ASN A 5 -5.53 15.41 21.41
C ASN A 5 -4.43 14.48 20.86
N LYS A 6 -4.72 13.19 20.58
CA LYS A 6 -3.72 12.26 20.00
C LYS A 6 -3.44 12.54 18.53
N LYS A 7 -4.47 12.82 17.72
CA LYS A 7 -4.31 13.19 16.31
C LYS A 7 -3.61 14.55 16.15
N GLN A 8 -3.95 15.51 17.02
CA GLN A 8 -3.27 16.81 17.08
C GLN A 8 -1.80 16.67 17.48
N LYS A 9 -1.49 15.80 18.45
CA LYS A 9 -0.12 15.49 18.85
C LYS A 9 0.69 14.83 17.72
N ALA A 10 0.11 13.84 17.04
CA ALA A 10 0.79 13.15 15.93
C ALA A 10 1.05 14.07 14.73
N ALA A 11 0.09 14.94 14.39
CA ALA A 11 0.28 15.95 13.33
C ALA A 11 1.38 16.96 13.71
N ALA A 12 1.39 17.43 14.96
CA ALA A 12 2.44 18.31 15.47
C ALA A 12 3.83 17.64 15.48
N ASP A 13 3.90 16.35 15.82
CA ASP A 13 5.15 15.59 15.82
C ASP A 13 5.67 15.34 14.38
N ALA A 14 4.78 15.09 13.41
CA ALA A 14 5.14 14.97 11.99
C ALA A 14 5.61 16.31 11.39
N ALA A 15 4.95 17.43 11.72
CA ALA A 15 5.38 18.75 11.31
C ALA A 15 6.77 19.09 11.90
N ARG A 16 7.00 18.77 13.18
CA ARG A 16 8.33 18.90 13.82
C ARG A 16 9.40 18.10 13.08
N GLU A 17 9.11 16.86 12.69
CA GLU A 17 10.07 16.02 11.99
C GLU A 17 10.39 16.55 10.58
N HIS A 18 9.38 17.08 9.87
CA HIS A 18 9.56 17.74 8.57
C HIS A 18 10.46 18.99 8.64
N PHE A 19 10.29 19.83 9.65
CA PHE A 19 11.11 21.03 9.86
C PHE A 19 12.48 20.74 10.51
N ARG A 20 12.65 19.56 11.14
CA ARG A 20 13.94 19.05 11.60
C ARG A 20 14.74 18.36 10.50
N ASN A 21 14.11 17.99 9.39
CA ASN A 21 14.78 17.31 8.29
C ASN A 21 15.93 18.19 7.75
N PRO A 22 17.19 17.68 7.77
CA PRO A 22 18.35 18.44 7.31
C PRO A 22 18.23 18.94 5.86
N SER A 23 17.52 18.22 5.01
CA SER A 23 17.28 18.62 3.61
C SER A 23 16.25 19.74 3.48
N THR A 24 15.21 19.77 4.32
CA THR A 24 14.27 20.92 4.43
C THR A 24 15.00 22.16 4.95
N ILE A 25 15.81 21.99 6.00
CA ILE A 25 16.64 23.06 6.57
C ILE A 25 17.66 23.55 5.54
N ALA A 26 18.32 22.65 4.81
CA ALA A 26 19.28 23.00 3.77
C ALA A 26 18.61 23.68 2.57
N ALA A 27 17.42 23.26 2.16
CA ALA A 27 16.64 23.90 1.11
C ALA A 27 16.23 25.32 1.53
N ILE A 28 15.78 25.51 2.77
CA ILE A 28 15.46 26.84 3.33
C ILE A 28 16.73 27.72 3.37
N LYS A 29 17.87 27.19 3.85
CA LYS A 29 19.16 27.90 3.92
C LYS A 29 19.75 28.23 2.55
N MET A 30 19.59 27.36 1.54
CA MET A 30 20.05 27.60 0.17
C MET A 30 19.34 28.78 -0.49
N HIS A 31 18.08 29.02 -0.12
CA HIS A 31 17.22 29.98 -0.82
C HIS A 31 17.13 31.34 -0.10
N VAL A 32 17.74 31.49 1.09
CA VAL A 32 17.84 32.74 1.85
C VAL A 32 19.23 32.84 2.52
N PRO A 33 20.27 33.26 1.80
CA PRO A 33 21.62 33.36 2.36
C PRO A 33 21.69 34.51 3.38
N GLY A 34 22.18 34.23 4.60
CA GLY A 34 22.63 35.26 5.54
C GLY A 34 21.65 35.74 6.62
N SER A 35 20.45 35.18 6.75
CA SER A 35 19.49 35.61 7.78
C SER A 35 19.59 34.81 9.09
N THR A 36 20.05 35.44 10.16
CA THR A 36 19.93 34.95 11.56
C THR A 36 18.47 34.71 11.97
N GLY A 37 17.53 35.45 11.36
CA GLY A 37 16.10 35.34 11.65
C GLY A 37 15.44 34.00 11.31
N ILE A 38 16.06 33.11 10.50
CA ILE A 38 15.49 31.79 10.21
C ILE A 38 15.69 30.81 11.36
N ALA A 39 16.84 30.87 12.04
CA ALA A 39 17.07 30.06 13.24
C ALA A 39 16.12 30.50 14.36
N GLU A 40 15.96 31.82 14.53
CA GLU A 40 14.97 32.43 15.43
C GLU A 40 13.54 32.06 15.03
N LEU A 41 13.21 32.01 13.74
CA LEU A 41 11.90 31.56 13.26
C LEU A 41 11.64 30.10 13.63
N VAL A 42 12.58 29.20 13.36
CA VAL A 42 12.44 27.78 13.70
C VAL A 42 12.31 27.58 15.21
N GLU A 43 13.04 28.37 16.00
CA GLU A 43 12.99 28.35 17.47
C GLU A 43 11.69 28.96 18.03
N GLN A 44 11.19 30.05 17.43
CA GLN A 44 9.88 30.64 17.75
C GLN A 44 8.72 29.73 17.31
N PHE A 45 8.83 29.02 16.19
CA PHE A 45 7.88 27.97 15.77
C PHE A 45 7.89 26.78 16.73
N HIS A 46 9.05 26.45 17.32
CA HIS A 46 9.13 25.45 18.38
C HIS A 46 8.48 25.92 19.69
N GLN A 47 8.53 27.23 20.00
CA GLN A 47 7.94 27.83 21.21
C GLN A 47 6.42 28.10 21.07
N LEU A 48 5.98 28.53 19.88
CA LEU A 48 4.57 28.72 19.51
C LEU A 48 3.98 27.36 19.13
N HIS A 49 3.53 26.66 20.15
CA HIS A 49 2.84 25.35 20.16
C HIS A 49 1.62 25.19 19.21
N GLU A 50 1.36 26.10 18.28
CA GLU A 50 0.21 26.06 17.37
C GLU A 50 0.44 25.09 16.20
N CYS A 51 -0.54 24.22 15.98
CA CYS A 51 -0.58 23.22 14.91
C CYS A 51 -0.75 23.92 13.56
N LEU A 52 0.36 24.19 12.86
CA LEU A 52 0.34 24.68 11.49
C LEU A 52 0.51 23.47 10.56
N ASP A 53 -0.55 23.08 9.87
CA ASP A 53 -0.68 21.84 9.08
C ASP A 53 -0.34 22.05 7.58
N SER A 54 -0.06 23.29 7.17
CA SER A 54 0.19 23.62 5.76
C SER A 54 1.21 24.74 5.56
N ILE A 55 1.86 24.76 4.39
CA ILE A 55 2.76 25.84 3.98
C ILE A 55 2.05 27.20 3.97
N GLU A 56 0.74 27.23 3.71
CA GLU A 56 -0.09 28.42 3.76
C GLU A 56 -0.29 28.92 5.18
N GLU A 57 -0.48 28.03 6.14
CA GLU A 57 -0.58 28.41 7.55
C GLU A 57 0.77 28.90 8.08
N VAL A 58 1.88 28.26 7.69
CA VAL A 58 3.25 28.72 7.99
C VAL A 58 3.50 30.12 7.42
N ILE A 59 3.14 30.34 6.14
CA ILE A 59 3.25 31.65 5.48
C ILE A 59 2.36 32.67 6.20
N ASN A 60 1.09 32.36 6.44
CA ASN A 60 0.12 33.27 7.08
C ASN A 60 0.50 33.62 8.52
N PHE A 61 1.13 32.68 9.23
CA PHE A 61 1.63 32.89 10.59
C PHE A 61 2.85 33.81 10.58
N GLY A 62 3.88 33.52 9.77
CA GLY A 62 5.06 34.36 9.70
C GLY A 62 4.80 35.75 9.10
N LEU A 63 3.75 35.91 8.27
CA LEU A 63 3.29 37.23 7.82
C LEU A 63 2.71 38.11 8.94
N LYS A 64 2.33 37.52 10.09
CA LYS A 64 1.88 38.27 11.27
C LYS A 64 3.04 38.69 12.18
N MET A 65 4.25 38.18 11.94
CA MET A 65 5.45 38.54 12.70
C MET A 65 6.09 39.83 12.16
N GLU A 66 6.92 40.47 12.98
CA GLU A 66 7.71 41.64 12.57
C GLU A 66 8.93 41.23 11.72
N ASP A 67 9.61 42.22 11.12
CA ASP A 67 10.85 41.96 10.36
C ASP A 67 11.93 41.33 11.26
N PRO A 68 12.70 40.34 10.78
CA PRO A 68 12.92 39.95 9.38
C PRO A 68 12.07 38.76 8.86
N VAL A 69 11.21 38.18 9.71
CA VAL A 69 10.44 36.98 9.39
C VAL A 69 9.43 37.24 8.28
N LYS A 70 8.78 38.40 8.35
CA LYS A 70 7.78 38.83 7.39
C LYS A 70 8.32 38.82 5.95
N GLY A 71 9.52 39.37 5.72
CA GLY A 71 10.16 39.38 4.40
C GLY A 71 10.41 37.97 3.83
N VAL A 72 10.80 37.01 4.68
CA VAL A 72 10.97 35.60 4.27
C VAL A 72 9.62 34.98 3.88
N CYS A 73 8.57 35.22 4.67
CA CYS A 73 7.24 34.70 4.40
C CYS A 73 6.57 35.35 3.18
N GLU A 74 6.84 36.62 2.91
CA GLU A 74 6.42 37.30 1.67
C GLU A 74 7.07 36.67 0.43
N SER A 75 8.37 36.38 0.50
CA SER A 75 9.10 35.66 -0.56
C SER A 75 8.56 34.24 -0.77
N LEU A 76 8.28 33.51 0.31
CA LEU A 76 7.65 32.19 0.25
C LEU A 76 6.23 32.25 -0.33
N ARG A 77 5.44 33.28 0.02
CA ARG A 77 4.11 33.50 -0.55
C ARG A 77 4.20 33.75 -2.06
N GLN A 78 5.13 34.58 -2.51
CA GLN A 78 5.33 34.87 -3.92
C GLN A 78 5.71 33.58 -4.68
N LYS A 79 6.67 32.79 -4.17
CA LYS A 79 7.05 31.50 -4.76
C LYS A 79 5.90 30.50 -4.80
N ASN A 80 5.13 30.38 -3.71
CA ASN A 80 3.96 29.51 -3.67
C ASN A 80 2.90 29.95 -4.69
N ASN A 81 2.70 31.25 -4.88
CA ASN A 81 1.80 31.79 -5.90
C ASN A 81 2.31 31.53 -7.32
N THR A 82 3.59 31.77 -7.61
CA THR A 82 4.20 31.44 -8.91
C THR A 82 4.09 29.95 -9.21
N TRP A 83 4.38 29.08 -8.23
CA TRP A 83 4.22 27.64 -8.38
C TRP A 83 2.76 27.23 -8.65
N LYS A 84 1.78 27.88 -8.00
CA LYS A 84 0.35 27.68 -8.29
C LYS A 84 -0.04 28.17 -9.68
N GLU A 85 0.54 29.27 -10.16
CA GLU A 85 0.32 29.80 -11.50
C GLU A 85 0.94 28.90 -12.57
N GLU A 86 2.17 28.42 -12.36
CA GLU A 86 2.83 27.42 -13.20
C GLU A 86 2.02 26.12 -13.25
N GLN A 87 1.45 25.67 -12.12
CA GLN A 87 0.54 24.53 -12.11
C GLN A 87 -0.76 24.78 -12.86
N LYS A 88 -1.31 26.00 -12.80
CA LYS A 88 -2.50 26.37 -13.58
C LYS A 88 -2.20 26.46 -15.08
N GLN A 89 -0.99 26.89 -15.45
CA GLN A 89 -0.57 27.04 -16.85
C GLN A 89 -0.10 25.72 -17.47
N ALA A 90 0.44 24.80 -16.68
CA ALA A 90 0.75 23.45 -17.11
C ALA A 90 -0.56 22.68 -17.32
N SER A 91 -1.08 22.72 -18.55
CA SER A 91 -2.19 21.89 -18.98
C SER A 91 -1.93 20.44 -18.56
N GLY A 92 -2.84 19.86 -17.76
CA GLY A 92 -2.73 18.47 -17.32
C GLY A 92 -2.14 18.28 -15.92
N VAL A 93 -1.86 19.30 -15.09
CA VAL A 93 -1.57 19.08 -13.66
C VAL A 93 -2.81 19.33 -12.82
N ALA A 94 -3.19 18.37 -11.97
CA ALA A 94 -4.33 18.52 -11.07
C ALA A 94 -4.08 19.63 -10.03
N ASP A 95 -4.94 20.65 -10.04
CA ASP A 95 -4.94 21.66 -8.99
C ASP A 95 -5.40 21.08 -7.62
N HIS A 96 -5.35 21.91 -6.58
CA HIS A 96 -5.72 21.46 -5.23
C HIS A 96 -7.20 21.04 -5.11
N HIS A 97 -8.12 21.67 -5.83
CA HIS A 97 -9.53 21.30 -5.81
C HIS A 97 -9.74 19.95 -6.49
N VAL A 98 -9.13 19.71 -7.64
CA VAL A 98 -9.16 18.43 -8.38
C VAL A 98 -8.55 17.32 -7.54
N LYS A 99 -7.41 17.55 -6.88
CA LYS A 99 -6.79 16.57 -5.96
C LYS A 99 -7.72 16.20 -4.79
N ARG A 100 -8.34 17.19 -4.12
CA ARG A 100 -9.29 16.90 -3.03
C ARG A 100 -10.53 16.17 -3.53
N SER A 101 -11.03 16.54 -4.71
CA SER A 101 -12.13 15.85 -5.38
C SER A 101 -11.76 14.38 -5.62
N PHE A 102 -10.57 14.11 -6.14
CA PHE A 102 -10.05 12.76 -6.35
C PHE A 102 -10.03 11.94 -5.05
N ILE A 103 -9.37 12.45 -4.00
CA ILE A 103 -9.30 11.80 -2.68
C ILE A 103 -10.71 11.51 -2.11
N ARG A 104 -11.61 12.50 -2.17
CA ARG A 104 -12.98 12.37 -1.64
C ARG A 104 -13.81 11.35 -2.41
N HIS A 105 -13.80 11.38 -3.74
CA HIS A 105 -14.59 10.45 -4.54
C HIS A 105 -14.09 9.01 -4.44
N LEU A 106 -12.79 8.81 -4.23
CA LEU A 106 -12.23 7.49 -3.94
C LEU A 106 -12.49 7.02 -2.50
N GLY A 107 -13.09 7.85 -1.64
CA GLY A 107 -13.33 7.54 -0.23
C GLY A 107 -12.06 7.46 0.64
N LEU A 108 -10.93 7.99 0.16
CA LEU A 108 -9.64 7.88 0.87
C LEU A 108 -9.57 8.75 2.13
N ASN A 109 -10.55 9.63 2.33
CA ASN A 109 -10.73 10.43 3.54
C ASN A 109 -11.83 9.87 4.46
N ALA A 110 -12.35 8.68 4.17
CA ALA A 110 -13.35 8.04 5.01
C ALA A 110 -12.80 7.76 6.42
N GLU A 111 -13.70 7.82 7.41
CA GLU A 111 -13.35 7.40 8.77
C GLU A 111 -13.14 5.89 8.79
N ARG A 112 -11.98 5.47 9.30
CA ARG A 112 -11.64 4.06 9.50
C ARG A 112 -12.60 3.46 10.52
N LYS A 113 -13.09 2.25 10.24
CA LYS A 113 -14.06 1.56 11.08
C LYS A 113 -13.43 0.34 11.75
N SER A 114 -13.75 0.09 13.01
CA SER A 114 -13.46 -1.19 13.65
C SER A 114 -14.45 -2.28 13.24
N LEU A 115 -14.12 -3.54 13.51
CA LEU A 115 -15.03 -4.66 13.31
C LEU A 115 -16.35 -4.46 14.08
N ASP A 116 -16.28 -3.92 15.30
CA ASP A 116 -17.47 -3.66 16.12
C ASP A 116 -18.33 -2.52 15.56
N GLU A 117 -17.73 -1.50 14.97
CA GLU A 117 -18.48 -0.45 14.26
C GLU A 117 -19.15 -1.01 13.00
N ILE A 118 -18.47 -1.87 12.25
CA ILE A 118 -19.05 -2.57 11.10
C ILE A 118 -20.24 -3.45 11.54
N ARG A 119 -20.12 -4.19 12.66
CA ARG A 119 -21.24 -4.97 13.24
C ARG A 119 -22.43 -4.09 13.62
N LYS A 120 -22.19 -2.94 14.23
CA LYS A 120 -23.26 -1.99 14.59
C LYS A 120 -23.97 -1.45 13.35
N LEU A 121 -23.24 -1.18 12.26
CA LEU A 121 -23.82 -0.73 10.99
C LEU A 121 -24.71 -1.79 10.34
N GLN A 122 -24.38 -3.09 10.46
CA GLN A 122 -25.23 -4.18 9.98
C GLN A 122 -26.57 -4.29 10.71
N GLN A 123 -26.64 -3.82 11.95
CA GLN A 123 -27.85 -3.90 12.79
C GLN A 123 -28.82 -2.73 12.56
N LEU A 124 -28.45 -1.73 11.76
CA LEU A 124 -29.32 -0.59 11.48
C LEU A 124 -30.50 -1.00 10.57
N PRO A 125 -31.73 -0.50 10.82
CA PRO A 125 -32.94 -0.92 10.09
C PRO A 125 -32.90 -0.68 8.57
N ASN A 126 -32.09 0.27 8.13
CA ASN A 126 -31.95 0.69 6.73
C ASN A 126 -30.56 0.40 6.16
N SER A 127 -29.79 -0.47 6.81
CA SER A 127 -28.49 -0.89 6.27
C SER A 127 -28.71 -1.63 4.94
N PRO A 128 -27.86 -1.40 3.91
CA PRO A 128 -27.88 -2.23 2.69
C PRO A 128 -27.84 -3.71 3.04
N LEU A 129 -28.30 -4.61 2.17
CA LEU A 129 -28.19 -6.05 2.45
C LEU A 129 -26.71 -6.43 2.73
N PRO A 130 -26.41 -7.12 3.84
CA PRO A 130 -25.04 -7.51 4.15
C PRO A 130 -24.38 -8.27 3.00
N GLY A 131 -23.17 -7.87 2.64
CA GLY A 131 -22.35 -8.46 1.60
C GLY A 131 -22.54 -7.88 0.19
N SER A 132 -23.53 -7.00 -0.01
CA SER A 132 -23.81 -6.37 -1.31
C SER A 132 -22.88 -5.21 -1.67
N SER A 133 -22.11 -4.69 -0.70
CA SER A 133 -21.14 -3.63 -0.93
C SER A 133 -20.02 -3.70 0.12
N TYR A 134 -18.91 -2.99 -0.14
CA TYR A 134 -17.84 -2.82 0.84
C TYR A 134 -18.28 -2.04 2.09
N GLU A 135 -19.39 -1.28 2.02
CA GLU A 135 -19.88 -0.47 3.13
C GLU A 135 -20.59 -1.30 4.19
N ASN A 136 -21.10 -2.47 3.79
CA ASN A 136 -21.77 -3.40 4.68
C ASN A 136 -21.34 -4.86 4.38
N PRO A 137 -20.05 -5.22 4.57
CA PRO A 137 -19.57 -6.57 4.25
C PRO A 137 -20.24 -7.59 5.17
N LYS A 138 -20.54 -8.80 4.71
CA LYS A 138 -21.06 -9.88 5.55
C LYS A 138 -20.01 -10.27 6.61
N ILE A 139 -20.41 -10.57 7.84
CA ILE A 139 -19.49 -11.11 8.85
C ILE A 139 -19.81 -12.59 9.05
N GLU A 140 -18.83 -13.46 8.81
CA GLU A 140 -18.99 -14.92 8.95
C GLU A 140 -18.00 -15.46 9.98
N ASN A 141 -18.50 -16.19 10.98
CA ASN A 141 -17.63 -16.94 11.89
C ASN A 141 -17.14 -18.22 11.20
N ARG A 142 -15.82 -18.36 11.09
CA ARG A 142 -15.16 -19.50 10.45
C ARG A 142 -13.78 -19.72 11.04
N SER A 143 -13.66 -20.75 11.87
CA SER A 143 -12.39 -21.17 12.44
C SER A 143 -11.50 -21.88 11.40
N ARG A 144 -10.19 -21.78 11.57
CA ARG A 144 -9.21 -22.49 10.73
C ARG A 144 -9.26 -23.99 11.01
N SER A 145 -9.21 -24.78 9.94
CA SER A 145 -9.00 -26.22 10.00
C SER A 145 -7.56 -26.55 10.36
N THR A 146 -7.38 -27.60 11.16
CA THR A 146 -6.08 -28.22 11.42
C THR A 146 -5.69 -29.24 10.33
N GLU A 147 -6.60 -29.56 9.42
CA GLU A 147 -6.32 -30.45 8.30
C GLU A 147 -5.33 -29.79 7.33
N HIS A 148 -4.19 -30.45 7.12
CA HIS A 148 -3.17 -29.99 6.19
C HIS A 148 -3.45 -30.53 4.78
N LEU A 149 -3.39 -29.66 3.79
CA LEU A 149 -3.35 -30.11 2.40
C LEU A 149 -2.01 -30.77 2.10
N PRO A 150 -1.98 -31.87 1.33
CA PRO A 150 -0.72 -32.49 0.92
C PRO A 150 0.16 -31.51 0.15
N CYS A 151 1.45 -31.48 0.50
CA CYS A 151 2.45 -30.69 -0.22
C CYS A 151 2.57 -31.16 -1.68
N GLY A 152 2.91 -30.25 -2.59
CA GLY A 152 3.16 -30.57 -4.00
C GLY A 152 1.90 -30.71 -4.87
N ARG A 153 0.70 -30.47 -4.32
CA ARG A 153 -0.54 -30.40 -5.10
C ARG A 153 -0.81 -28.99 -5.62
N PHE A 154 -1.44 -28.92 -6.79
CA PHE A 154 -1.95 -27.65 -7.34
C PHE A 154 -3.38 -27.42 -6.86
N LEU A 155 -3.72 -26.20 -6.48
CA LEU A 155 -5.11 -25.82 -6.23
C LEU A 155 -5.81 -25.62 -7.58
N ALA A 156 -6.98 -26.20 -7.78
CA ALA A 156 -7.72 -26.08 -9.03
C ALA A 156 -9.22 -26.04 -8.83
N ASP A 157 -9.92 -25.45 -9.79
CA ASP A 157 -11.38 -25.39 -9.83
C ASP A 157 -12.01 -26.66 -10.44
N ILE A 158 -11.19 -27.56 -10.98
CA ILE A 158 -11.61 -28.84 -11.58
C ILE A 158 -10.68 -29.98 -11.20
N ALA A 159 -11.19 -31.20 -11.25
CA ALA A 159 -10.40 -32.40 -11.00
C ALA A 159 -9.38 -32.66 -12.13
N HIS A 160 -8.14 -32.95 -11.73
CA HIS A 160 -7.08 -33.45 -12.60
C HIS A 160 -6.04 -34.18 -11.74
N GLU A 161 -5.18 -34.99 -12.37
CA GLU A 161 -4.05 -35.61 -11.70
C GLU A 161 -3.20 -34.54 -10.97
N ASN A 162 -2.90 -34.79 -9.69
CA ASN A 162 -2.15 -33.91 -8.77
C ASN A 162 -2.82 -32.58 -8.41
N HIS A 163 -4.13 -32.44 -8.61
CA HIS A 163 -4.88 -31.25 -8.19
C HIS A 163 -5.68 -31.51 -6.92
N GLU A 164 -5.76 -30.48 -6.08
CA GLU A 164 -6.72 -30.36 -5.00
C GLU A 164 -7.90 -29.52 -5.49
N VAL A 165 -9.10 -30.10 -5.49
CA VAL A 165 -10.29 -29.44 -6.03
C VAL A 165 -10.87 -28.49 -4.99
N ILE A 166 -11.01 -27.22 -5.37
CA ILE A 166 -11.43 -26.15 -4.48
C ILE A 166 -12.87 -25.74 -4.82
N ASP A 167 -13.85 -26.42 -4.21
CA ASP A 167 -15.27 -26.15 -4.39
C ASP A 167 -16.10 -26.40 -3.10
N ASN A 168 -17.41 -26.11 -3.17
CA ASN A 168 -18.33 -26.34 -2.05
C ASN A 168 -18.43 -27.82 -1.65
N ALA A 169 -18.32 -28.76 -2.60
CA ALA A 169 -18.44 -30.19 -2.33
C ALA A 169 -17.26 -30.70 -1.47
N HIS A 170 -16.11 -30.06 -1.58
CA HIS A 170 -14.92 -30.33 -0.77
C HIS A 170 -14.84 -29.44 0.50
N GLY A 171 -15.95 -28.79 0.86
CA GLY A 171 -16.08 -28.01 2.10
C GLY A 171 -15.51 -26.58 2.02
N PHE A 172 -15.14 -26.11 0.82
CA PHE A 172 -14.71 -24.72 0.65
C PHE A 172 -15.90 -23.77 0.61
N ARG A 173 -15.80 -22.67 1.34
CA ARG A 173 -16.69 -21.52 1.21
C ARG A 173 -16.25 -20.70 0.00
N ILE A 174 -17.10 -20.60 -1.02
CA ILE A 174 -16.80 -19.85 -2.24
C ILE A 174 -17.39 -18.45 -2.15
N VAL A 175 -16.54 -17.43 -2.07
CA VAL A 175 -16.93 -16.01 -2.06
C VAL A 175 -17.09 -15.52 -3.50
N GLY A 176 -18.32 -15.15 -3.85
CA GLY A 176 -18.70 -14.69 -5.20
C GLY A 176 -18.07 -13.35 -5.58
N PRO A 177 -18.03 -13.00 -6.89
CA PRO A 177 -17.37 -11.79 -7.38
C PRO A 177 -17.96 -10.48 -6.83
N GLU A 178 -19.25 -10.48 -6.48
CA GLU A 178 -19.96 -9.32 -5.91
C GLU A 178 -20.12 -9.40 -4.39
N GLU A 179 -19.54 -10.42 -3.75
CA GLU A 179 -19.71 -10.65 -2.33
C GLU A 179 -18.55 -10.07 -1.51
N SER A 180 -18.87 -9.13 -0.62
CA SER A 180 -17.96 -8.65 0.43
C SER A 180 -18.19 -9.41 1.73
N VAL A 181 -17.12 -9.94 2.32
CA VAL A 181 -17.18 -10.75 3.54
C VAL A 181 -15.94 -10.55 4.42
N ILE A 182 -16.15 -10.51 5.73
CA ILE A 182 -15.12 -10.57 6.76
C ILE A 182 -15.30 -11.89 7.50
N PHE A 183 -14.31 -12.76 7.39
CA PHE A 183 -14.23 -13.97 8.20
C PHE A 183 -13.58 -13.64 9.54
N ILE A 184 -14.24 -14.10 10.60
CA ILE A 184 -13.76 -13.98 11.96
C ILE A 184 -13.63 -15.36 12.60
N SER A 185 -12.75 -15.49 13.58
CA SER A 185 -12.77 -16.61 14.51
C SER A 185 -13.18 -16.11 15.89
N THR A 186 -13.68 -17.00 16.74
CA THR A 186 -13.97 -16.67 18.13
C THR A 186 -13.40 -17.76 19.02
N VAL A 187 -12.43 -17.40 19.85
CA VAL A 187 -11.76 -18.28 20.82
C VAL A 187 -11.83 -17.59 22.17
N ASP A 188 -12.38 -18.27 23.19
CA ASP A 188 -12.48 -17.75 24.56
C ASP A 188 -13.11 -16.35 24.68
N ALA A 189 -14.14 -16.08 23.86
CA ALA A 189 -14.86 -14.81 23.72
C ALA A 189 -14.06 -13.66 23.04
N GLU A 190 -12.81 -13.89 22.67
CA GLU A 190 -12.05 -12.96 21.83
C GLU A 190 -12.42 -13.20 20.36
N THR A 191 -12.66 -12.11 19.62
CA THR A 191 -12.90 -12.17 18.18
C THR A 191 -11.65 -11.73 17.44
N ASP A 192 -11.16 -12.61 16.56
CA ASP A 192 -10.07 -12.29 15.64
C ASP A 192 -10.59 -12.16 14.22
N VAL A 193 -10.05 -11.17 13.48
CA VAL A 193 -10.23 -11.09 12.03
C VAL A 193 -9.28 -12.10 11.38
N GLU A 194 -9.79 -12.93 10.47
CA GLU A 194 -9.02 -13.99 9.81
C GLU A 194 -8.77 -13.74 8.32
N LEU A 195 -9.75 -13.16 7.63
CA LEU A 195 -9.71 -12.84 6.21
C LEU A 195 -10.74 -11.75 5.91
N VAL A 196 -10.33 -10.70 5.19
CA VAL A 196 -11.20 -9.61 4.73
C VAL A 196 -11.25 -9.63 3.22
N VAL A 197 -12.45 -9.65 2.65
CA VAL A 197 -12.74 -9.53 1.22
C VAL A 197 -13.73 -8.39 1.03
N LEU A 198 -13.30 -7.30 0.41
CA LEU A 198 -14.18 -6.17 0.08
C LEU A 198 -14.22 -6.01 -1.44
N ARG A 199 -15.42 -5.87 -2.00
CA ARG A 199 -15.68 -5.74 -3.45
C ARG A 199 -15.93 -4.30 -3.84
N GLU A 200 -15.82 -4.06 -5.14
CA GLU A 200 -16.16 -2.79 -5.77
C GLU A 200 -15.45 -1.56 -5.17
N ILE A 201 -14.27 -1.75 -4.59
CA ILE A 201 -13.54 -0.66 -3.94
C ILE A 201 -13.19 0.39 -4.98
N ALA A 202 -13.67 1.62 -4.75
CA ALA A 202 -13.57 2.75 -5.67
C ALA A 202 -14.18 2.54 -7.07
N LEU A 203 -14.86 1.42 -7.33
CA LEU A 203 -15.66 1.23 -8.54
C LEU A 203 -16.94 2.08 -8.46
N GLY A 204 -17.49 2.46 -9.61
CA GLY A 204 -18.63 3.36 -9.69
C GLY A 204 -18.33 4.83 -9.36
N THR A 205 -17.12 5.16 -8.88
CA THR A 205 -16.68 6.54 -8.69
C THR A 205 -16.26 7.16 -10.03
N PRO A 206 -16.28 8.50 -10.18
CA PRO A 206 -15.85 9.17 -11.42
C PRO A 206 -14.41 8.86 -11.84
N TYR A 207 -13.56 8.40 -10.91
CA TYR A 207 -12.15 8.08 -11.17
C TYR A 207 -11.85 6.58 -11.17
N GLY A 208 -12.82 5.75 -10.76
CA GLY A 208 -12.60 4.33 -10.50
C GLY A 208 -12.04 3.61 -11.73
N ASP A 209 -12.67 3.84 -12.89
CA ASP A 209 -12.27 3.14 -14.10
C ASP A 209 -10.83 3.45 -14.50
N SER A 210 -10.51 4.74 -14.52
CA SER A 210 -9.23 5.28 -14.91
C SER A 210 -8.12 4.93 -13.93
N LEU A 211 -8.41 4.92 -12.63
CA LEU A 211 -7.49 4.44 -11.59
C LEU A 211 -7.12 2.97 -11.82
N TYR A 212 -8.11 2.10 -12.05
CA TYR A 212 -7.82 0.69 -12.29
C TYR A 212 -7.13 0.44 -13.63
N ARG A 213 -7.38 1.25 -14.67
CA ARG A 213 -6.58 1.23 -15.91
C ARG A 213 -5.12 1.58 -15.63
N PHE A 214 -4.87 2.64 -14.84
CA PHE A 214 -3.54 3.02 -14.40
C PHE A 214 -2.85 1.86 -13.66
N ILE A 215 -3.45 1.33 -12.58
CA ILE A 215 -2.86 0.22 -11.81
C ILE A 215 -2.61 -1.00 -12.70
N THR A 216 -3.54 -1.33 -13.60
CA THR A 216 -3.38 -2.43 -14.56
C THR A 216 -2.18 -2.19 -15.47
N LYS A 217 -2.05 -1.00 -16.08
CA LYS A 217 -0.89 -0.64 -16.91
C LYS A 217 0.42 -0.81 -16.15
N VAL A 218 0.48 -0.34 -14.89
CA VAL A 218 1.67 -0.49 -14.03
C VAL A 218 2.00 -1.96 -13.80
N VAL A 219 1.02 -2.79 -13.42
CA VAL A 219 1.25 -4.23 -13.17
C VAL A 219 1.68 -4.97 -14.45
N VAL A 220 1.04 -4.71 -15.58
CA VAL A 220 1.43 -5.30 -16.87
C VAL A 220 2.86 -4.91 -17.24
N THR A 221 3.20 -3.64 -17.10
CA THR A 221 4.53 -3.12 -17.42
C THR A 221 5.59 -3.73 -16.50
N ALA A 222 5.32 -3.80 -15.19
CA ALA A 222 6.19 -4.47 -14.23
C ALA A 222 6.42 -5.94 -14.61
N CYS A 223 5.37 -6.72 -14.84
CA CYS A 223 5.46 -8.12 -15.27
C CYS A 223 6.21 -8.31 -16.59
N ASN A 224 6.17 -7.34 -17.49
CA ASN A 224 6.86 -7.41 -18.79
C ASN A 224 8.34 -7.00 -18.72
N LEU A 225 8.71 -6.09 -17.83
CA LEU A 225 10.05 -5.50 -17.77
C LEU A 225 10.93 -6.11 -16.67
N ARG A 226 10.31 -6.65 -15.62
CA ARG A 226 10.98 -7.13 -14.41
C ARG A 226 11.05 -8.65 -14.33
N ARG A 227 11.98 -9.14 -13.52
CA ARG A 227 12.25 -10.55 -13.26
C ARG A 227 11.08 -11.17 -12.54
N ASN A 228 10.62 -12.32 -13.03
CA ASN A 228 9.72 -13.18 -12.26
C ASN A 228 10.46 -13.72 -11.03
N CYS A 229 10.05 -13.35 -9.82
CA CYS A 229 10.66 -13.85 -8.59
C CYS A 229 10.19 -15.26 -8.20
N ARG A 230 9.21 -15.82 -8.93
CA ARG A 230 8.71 -17.20 -8.77
C ARG A 230 8.47 -17.85 -10.14
N PRO A 231 9.53 -18.17 -10.91
CA PRO A 231 9.40 -18.72 -12.26
C PRO A 231 8.74 -20.11 -12.33
N THR A 232 8.63 -20.81 -11.20
CA THR A 232 7.99 -22.14 -11.11
C THR A 232 6.49 -22.06 -10.86
N HIS A 233 5.95 -20.87 -10.56
CA HIS A 233 4.51 -20.66 -10.42
C HIS A 233 3.92 -20.31 -11.77
N GLU A 234 2.70 -20.77 -12.04
CA GLU A 234 1.97 -20.34 -13.22
C GLU A 234 1.78 -18.82 -13.16
N GLY A 235 2.10 -18.10 -14.23
CA GLY A 235 2.07 -16.63 -14.33
C GLY A 235 3.34 -15.91 -13.86
N THR A 236 3.26 -14.58 -13.72
CA THR A 236 4.41 -13.72 -13.43
C THR A 236 4.20 -12.97 -12.13
N MET A 237 5.18 -13.03 -11.24
CA MET A 237 5.24 -12.21 -10.03
C MET A 237 6.50 -11.38 -10.02
N THR A 238 6.35 -10.07 -9.91
CA THR A 238 7.50 -9.15 -9.84
C THR A 238 7.56 -8.47 -8.50
N GLN A 239 8.77 -8.13 -8.06
CA GLN A 239 9.01 -7.42 -6.81
C GLN A 239 9.42 -5.97 -7.09
N GLY A 240 8.91 -5.06 -6.26
CA GLY A 240 9.37 -3.68 -6.10
C GLY A 240 9.69 -3.41 -4.63
N GLY A 241 10.41 -2.34 -4.33
CA GLY A 241 10.78 -2.06 -2.95
C GLY A 241 12.09 -2.69 -2.50
N TYR A 242 12.21 -2.80 -1.19
CA TYR A 242 13.27 -3.53 -0.51
C TYR A 242 12.99 -5.03 -0.53
N ASN A 243 14.05 -5.83 -0.47
CA ASN A 243 13.97 -7.28 -0.35
C ASN A 243 15.06 -7.83 0.57
N GLY A 244 14.86 -9.07 1.03
CA GLY A 244 15.83 -9.81 1.85
C GLY A 244 16.83 -10.65 1.05
N GLY A 245 17.08 -10.33 -0.23
CA GLY A 245 18.04 -11.04 -1.08
C GLY A 245 17.71 -12.51 -1.41
N PRO A 246 18.64 -13.23 -2.07
CA PRO A 246 18.48 -14.64 -2.43
C PRO A 246 18.27 -15.54 -1.21
N ARG A 247 17.52 -16.65 -1.33
CA ARG A 247 17.18 -17.51 -0.18
C ARG A 247 18.37 -17.91 0.70
N HIS A 248 19.50 -18.26 0.10
CA HIS A 248 20.74 -18.66 0.76
C HIS A 248 21.55 -17.50 1.36
N LEU A 249 21.19 -16.24 1.05
CA LEU A 249 21.90 -15.06 1.50
C LEU A 249 20.94 -13.95 1.89
N LEU A 250 20.86 -13.68 3.19
CA LEU A 250 20.06 -12.59 3.72
C LEU A 250 20.80 -11.25 3.55
N VAL A 251 20.32 -10.43 2.62
CA VAL A 251 20.85 -9.10 2.29
C VAL A 251 19.70 -8.11 2.25
N TYR A 252 19.82 -7.00 2.97
CA TYR A 252 18.89 -5.88 2.88
C TYR A 252 19.29 -4.98 1.71
N GLN A 253 18.46 -4.92 0.67
CA GLN A 253 18.75 -4.12 -0.52
C GLN A 253 17.47 -3.81 -1.31
N LEU A 254 17.57 -2.85 -2.23
CA LEU A 254 16.51 -2.57 -3.21
C LEU A 254 16.48 -3.66 -4.29
N ALA A 255 15.27 -4.08 -4.67
CA ALA A 255 15.08 -5.13 -5.67
C ALA A 255 15.65 -4.71 -7.04
N LYS A 256 16.70 -5.42 -7.51
CA LYS A 256 17.20 -5.30 -8.89
C LYS A 256 16.36 -6.18 -9.82
N SER A 257 15.24 -5.64 -10.29
CA SER A 257 14.23 -6.45 -10.97
C SER A 257 14.21 -6.31 -12.49
N TYR A 258 14.64 -5.20 -13.11
CA TYR A 258 14.64 -5.08 -14.58
C TYR A 258 15.51 -6.14 -15.26
N VAL A 259 14.92 -6.90 -16.19
CA VAL A 259 15.61 -7.92 -17.00
C VAL A 259 15.86 -7.46 -18.44
N LYS A 260 15.08 -6.49 -18.92
CA LYS A 260 15.25 -5.88 -20.23
C LYS A 260 16.16 -4.65 -20.13
N LYS A 261 16.96 -4.42 -21.17
CA LYS A 261 17.72 -3.18 -21.32
C LYS A 261 16.74 -2.06 -21.68
N ILE A 262 16.55 -1.13 -20.76
CA ILE A 262 15.76 0.09 -20.93
C ILE A 262 16.63 1.28 -20.51
N SER A 263 16.29 2.49 -20.97
CA SER A 263 17.01 3.69 -20.53
C SER A 263 16.74 3.96 -19.04
N HIS A 264 17.61 4.76 -18.41
CA HIS A 264 17.45 5.10 -17.01
C HIS A 264 16.17 5.91 -16.79
N GLU A 265 15.86 6.83 -17.70
CA GLU A 265 14.67 7.70 -17.65
C GLU A 265 13.38 6.86 -17.64
N VAL A 266 13.29 5.87 -18.54
CA VAL A 266 12.14 4.94 -18.59
C VAL A 266 12.05 4.11 -17.32
N ALA A 267 13.19 3.70 -16.74
CA ALA A 267 13.22 2.94 -15.50
C ALA A 267 12.78 3.80 -14.30
N VAL A 268 13.15 5.08 -14.26
CA VAL A 268 12.71 6.05 -13.24
C VAL A 268 11.20 6.30 -13.35
N GLU A 269 10.70 6.59 -14.55
CA GLU A 269 9.28 6.83 -14.81
C GLU A 269 8.42 5.65 -14.36
N HIS A 270 8.78 4.44 -14.80
CA HIS A 270 8.05 3.24 -14.40
C HIS A 270 8.20 2.92 -12.90
N ASP A 271 9.34 3.25 -12.27
CA ASP A 271 9.50 3.10 -10.83
C ASP A 271 8.64 4.10 -10.03
N LEU A 272 8.45 5.33 -10.53
CA LEU A 272 7.52 6.32 -9.96
C LEU A 272 6.07 5.81 -10.04
N ASP A 273 5.68 5.25 -11.18
CA ASP A 273 4.37 4.62 -11.39
C ASP A 273 4.12 3.47 -10.41
N VAL A 274 5.12 2.60 -10.21
CA VAL A 274 5.05 1.49 -9.24
C VAL A 274 4.88 2.01 -7.81
N ILE A 275 5.63 3.06 -7.43
CA ILE A 275 5.49 3.70 -6.11
C ILE A 275 4.09 4.28 -5.94
N ALA A 276 3.57 4.97 -6.96
CA ALA A 276 2.25 5.59 -6.91
C ALA A 276 1.13 4.54 -6.83
N ALA A 277 1.19 3.48 -7.62
CA ALA A 277 0.23 2.38 -7.57
C ALA A 277 0.24 1.71 -6.19
N ALA A 278 1.41 1.40 -5.63
CA ALA A 278 1.53 0.81 -4.31
C ALA A 278 0.99 1.76 -3.21
N THR A 279 1.31 3.04 -3.30
CA THR A 279 0.88 4.05 -2.30
C THR A 279 -0.64 4.26 -2.34
N ILE A 280 -1.26 4.31 -3.52
CA ILE A 280 -2.71 4.37 -3.63
C ILE A 280 -3.37 3.10 -3.08
N VAL A 281 -2.82 1.92 -3.39
CA VAL A 281 -3.33 0.64 -2.85
C VAL A 281 -3.24 0.61 -1.32
N TRP A 282 -2.13 1.09 -0.75
CA TRP A 282 -1.99 1.24 0.70
C TRP A 282 -3.02 2.22 1.28
N ASN A 283 -3.21 3.39 0.67
CA ASN A 283 -4.19 4.38 1.14
C ASN A 283 -5.63 3.85 1.07
N ILE A 284 -5.95 3.09 0.02
CA ILE A 284 -7.21 2.35 -0.09
C ILE A 284 -7.33 1.36 1.08
N ALA A 285 -6.30 0.58 1.36
CA ALA A 285 -6.32 -0.37 2.46
C ALA A 285 -6.55 0.32 3.81
N VAL A 286 -5.86 1.43 4.07
CA VAL A 286 -6.02 2.24 5.29
C VAL A 286 -7.44 2.79 5.44
N ALA A 287 -8.08 3.19 4.35
CA ALA A 287 -9.42 3.78 4.38
C ALA A 287 -10.54 2.74 4.56
N PHE A 288 -10.39 1.54 3.98
CA PHE A 288 -11.49 0.59 3.86
C PHE A 288 -11.36 -0.68 4.70
N LEU A 289 -10.15 -1.09 5.10
CA LEU A 289 -9.99 -2.28 5.95
C LEU A 289 -10.35 -1.96 7.41
N PRO A 290 -10.78 -2.99 8.19
CA PRO A 290 -10.98 -2.84 9.63
C PRO A 290 -9.71 -2.35 10.33
N THR A 291 -9.88 -1.52 11.37
CA THR A 291 -8.75 -0.99 12.16
C THR A 291 -7.88 -2.10 12.75
N GLU A 292 -8.47 -3.24 13.10
CA GLU A 292 -7.77 -4.43 13.61
C GLU A 292 -6.68 -4.93 12.66
N VAL A 293 -6.88 -4.76 11.34
CA VAL A 293 -5.90 -5.15 10.33
C VAL A 293 -4.87 -4.04 10.13
N VAL A 294 -5.31 -2.81 9.92
CA VAL A 294 -4.43 -1.69 9.53
C VAL A 294 -3.56 -1.22 10.69
N ASP A 295 -4.12 -1.14 11.90
CA ASP A 295 -3.39 -0.65 13.06
C ASP A 295 -2.34 -1.65 13.53
N GLU A 296 -2.57 -2.97 13.39
CA GLU A 296 -1.53 -3.99 13.62
C GLU A 296 -0.35 -3.78 12.66
N ILE A 297 -0.65 -3.61 11.38
CA ILE A 297 0.38 -3.36 10.38
C ILE A 297 1.16 -2.08 10.66
N GLN A 298 0.45 -0.98 10.97
CA GLN A 298 1.05 0.31 11.26
C GLN A 298 1.92 0.24 12.52
N HIS A 299 1.45 -0.44 13.56
CA HIS A 299 2.19 -0.66 14.80
C HIS A 299 3.53 -1.36 14.53
N TYR A 300 3.51 -2.52 13.88
CA TYR A 300 4.75 -3.23 13.56
C TYR A 300 5.66 -2.44 12.64
N TRP A 301 5.09 -1.72 11.67
CA TRP A 301 5.89 -0.88 10.79
C TRP A 301 6.58 0.25 11.57
N ASP A 302 5.86 0.97 12.42
CA ASP A 302 6.40 2.06 13.23
C ASP A 302 7.50 1.55 14.19
N GLU A 303 7.32 0.38 14.80
CA GLU A 303 8.33 -0.24 15.68
C GLU A 303 9.58 -0.73 14.93
N SER A 304 9.44 -1.06 13.64
CA SER A 304 10.52 -1.68 12.88
C SER A 304 11.60 -0.72 12.36
N ASN A 305 11.34 0.59 12.37
CA ASN A 305 12.15 1.61 11.67
C ASN A 305 12.39 1.31 10.17
N LEU A 306 11.60 0.42 9.56
CA LEU A 306 11.73 0.12 8.15
C LEU A 306 11.38 1.38 7.32
N PRO A 307 12.19 1.74 6.31
CA PRO A 307 11.93 2.93 5.51
C PRO A 307 10.66 2.79 4.66
N ARG A 308 10.18 3.93 4.18
CA ARG A 308 9.10 3.98 3.18
C ARG A 308 9.55 3.39 1.85
N LEU A 309 8.59 3.00 1.02
CA LEU A 309 8.84 2.41 -0.30
C LEU A 309 9.81 3.25 -1.13
N ALA A 310 10.82 2.56 -1.66
CA ALA A 310 11.79 3.08 -2.61
C ALA A 310 12.03 2.05 -3.70
N THR A 311 12.72 2.45 -4.75
CA THR A 311 13.17 1.55 -5.80
C THR A 311 14.63 1.81 -6.09
N ARG A 312 15.24 0.95 -6.91
CA ARG A 312 16.63 1.15 -7.32
C ARG A 312 16.86 2.51 -8.01
N ASN A 313 15.85 3.02 -8.71
CA ASN A 313 15.96 4.26 -9.48
C ASN A 313 15.28 5.46 -8.81
N VAL A 314 14.47 5.26 -7.76
CA VAL A 314 13.80 6.34 -7.01
C VAL A 314 14.13 6.17 -5.51
N PRO A 315 14.87 7.11 -4.90
CA PRO A 315 15.31 6.99 -3.51
C PRO A 315 14.13 7.00 -2.54
N THR A 316 14.37 6.52 -1.31
CA THR A 316 13.43 6.68 -0.19
C THR A 316 13.09 8.15 0.01
N GLY A 317 11.85 8.42 0.39
CA GLY A 317 11.35 9.74 0.72
C GLY A 317 9.83 9.76 0.68
N ASP A 318 9.28 10.95 0.80
CA ASP A 318 7.86 11.18 0.69
C ASP A 318 7.44 11.46 -0.75
N GLY A 319 6.13 11.42 -0.91
CA GLY A 319 5.41 11.82 -2.08
C GLY A 319 5.38 10.81 -3.21
N TYR A 320 4.35 10.95 -4.02
CA TYR A 320 4.13 10.18 -5.24
C TYR A 320 3.35 11.03 -6.24
N GLN A 321 3.37 10.59 -7.49
CA GLN A 321 2.58 11.18 -8.55
C GLN A 321 1.99 10.09 -9.44
N LEU A 322 0.80 10.32 -9.97
CA LEU A 322 0.18 9.42 -10.95
C LEU A 322 -0.57 10.23 -11.99
N GLU A 323 -0.62 9.70 -13.20
CA GLU A 323 -1.37 10.28 -14.31
C GLU A 323 -2.63 9.46 -14.57
N ILE A 324 -3.79 10.10 -14.48
CA ILE A 324 -5.10 9.52 -14.71
C ILE A 324 -5.82 10.41 -15.73
N ASP A 325 -6.20 9.83 -16.87
CA ASP A 325 -6.87 10.52 -17.98
C ASP A 325 -6.20 11.87 -18.32
N ASP A 326 -4.92 11.81 -18.66
CA ASP A 326 -4.06 12.96 -19.04
C ASP A 326 -3.93 14.05 -17.94
N THR A 327 -4.34 13.73 -16.72
CA THR A 327 -4.21 14.59 -15.55
C THR A 327 -3.21 14.01 -14.56
N LEU A 328 -2.11 14.73 -14.34
CA LEU A 328 -1.06 14.42 -13.39
C LEU A 328 -1.42 14.91 -11.98
N TYR A 329 -1.65 13.95 -11.09
CA TYR A 329 -1.89 14.18 -9.67
C TYR A 329 -0.56 14.08 -8.91
N LYS A 330 -0.14 15.18 -8.26
CA LYS A 330 1.08 15.23 -7.43
C LYS A 330 0.73 15.37 -5.95
N PHE A 331 1.28 14.47 -5.13
CA PHE A 331 1.15 14.46 -3.67
C PHE A 331 2.53 14.50 -3.03
N PRO A 332 3.26 15.63 -3.06
CA PRO A 332 4.69 15.67 -2.73
C PRO A 332 5.02 15.37 -1.25
N LEU A 333 4.06 15.56 -0.35
CA LEU A 333 4.24 15.40 1.09
C LEU A 333 3.54 14.16 1.66
N HIS A 334 2.88 13.37 0.81
CA HIS A 334 2.14 12.22 1.30
C HIS A 334 3.11 11.05 1.52
N PRO A 335 3.07 10.36 2.67
CA PRO A 335 3.93 9.20 2.90
C PRO A 335 3.65 8.13 1.85
N ARG A 336 4.72 7.45 1.42
CA ARG A 336 4.62 6.32 0.49
C ARG A 336 4.17 5.05 1.22
N ALA A 337 3.81 4.05 0.43
CA ALA A 337 3.53 2.69 0.88
C ALA A 337 4.66 2.08 1.76
N PRO A 338 4.34 0.99 2.48
CA PRO A 338 5.30 0.09 3.09
C PRO A 338 6.46 -0.34 2.17
N PRO A 339 7.60 -0.76 2.73
CA PRO A 339 8.87 -0.94 1.98
C PRO A 339 8.85 -2.01 0.89
N GLU A 340 7.88 -2.92 0.87
CA GLU A 340 7.88 -4.12 0.03
C GLU A 340 6.61 -4.23 -0.81
N LEU A 341 6.78 -4.65 -2.06
CA LEU A 341 5.68 -4.80 -3.02
C LEU A 341 5.87 -6.05 -3.89
N TYR A 342 4.79 -6.79 -4.11
CA TYR A 342 4.69 -7.89 -5.08
C TYR A 342 3.50 -7.73 -6.01
N SER A 343 3.50 -8.50 -7.09
CA SER A 343 2.39 -8.56 -8.06
C SER A 343 1.66 -9.92 -8.10
N ARG A 344 1.78 -10.79 -7.07
CA ARG A 344 0.96 -12.02 -6.87
C ARG A 344 1.20 -12.68 -5.49
N SER A 345 0.37 -13.67 -5.11
CA SER A 345 0.36 -14.34 -3.78
C SER A 345 1.17 -15.65 -3.70
N HIS A 346 1.65 -15.98 -2.49
CA HIS A 346 2.36 -17.20 -2.10
C HIS A 346 2.57 -17.22 -0.57
N THR A 347 2.90 -18.38 0.03
CA THR A 347 3.21 -18.44 1.48
C THR A 347 4.51 -17.74 1.80
N ASP A 348 4.44 -16.73 2.66
CA ASP A 348 5.60 -16.06 3.24
C ASP A 348 5.34 -15.87 4.73
N ALA A 349 6.36 -16.14 5.54
CA ALA A 349 6.36 -15.67 6.91
C ALA A 349 6.29 -14.13 6.89
N THR A 350 5.30 -13.53 7.54
CA THR A 350 5.18 -12.08 7.70
C THR A 350 5.44 -11.63 9.11
N TYR A 351 6.03 -10.44 9.19
CA TYR A 351 6.29 -9.73 10.43
C TYR A 351 5.04 -9.03 10.97
N ALA A 352 4.19 -8.46 10.11
CA ALA A 352 3.05 -7.63 10.52
C ALA A 352 1.68 -8.35 10.47
N GLY A 353 1.66 -9.68 10.62
CA GLY A 353 0.45 -10.52 10.66
C GLY A 353 -0.37 -10.64 9.36
N TRP A 354 -0.26 -9.66 8.46
CA TRP A 354 -1.15 -9.46 7.32
C TRP A 354 -0.42 -9.23 5.99
N CYS A 355 -1.10 -9.63 4.92
CA CYS A 355 -0.76 -9.26 3.55
C CYS A 355 -1.99 -8.64 2.88
N ILE A 356 -1.80 -7.46 2.29
CA ILE A 356 -2.85 -6.71 1.59
C ILE A 356 -2.70 -6.96 0.10
N SER A 357 -3.81 -7.10 -0.61
CA SER A 357 -3.83 -7.17 -2.07
C SER A 357 -5.02 -6.45 -2.66
N LEU A 358 -4.81 -5.73 -3.77
CA LEU A 358 -5.87 -5.15 -4.58
C LEU A 358 -5.83 -5.75 -5.98
N ASN A 359 -6.90 -6.41 -6.40
CA ASN A 359 -7.03 -6.94 -7.75
C ASN A 359 -7.55 -5.85 -8.70
N SER A 360 -6.71 -5.43 -9.65
CA SER A 360 -7.01 -4.33 -10.56
C SER A 360 -7.73 -4.76 -11.83
N HIS A 361 -7.57 -6.02 -12.22
CA HIS A 361 -8.18 -6.54 -13.43
C HIS A 361 -8.31 -8.05 -13.38
N ARG A 362 -9.38 -8.56 -14.00
CA ARG A 362 -9.53 -9.97 -14.33
C ARG A 362 -10.13 -10.11 -15.72
N THR A 363 -9.54 -10.98 -16.52
CA THR A 363 -10.07 -11.40 -17.82
C THR A 363 -10.09 -12.91 -17.91
N GLN A 364 -11.18 -13.45 -18.43
CA GLN A 364 -11.32 -14.87 -18.73
C GLN A 364 -11.26 -15.09 -20.24
N PRO A 365 -10.76 -16.25 -20.68
CA PRO A 365 -10.86 -16.65 -22.07
C PRO A 365 -12.34 -16.78 -22.46
N THR A 366 -12.75 -16.17 -23.57
CA THR A 366 -14.11 -16.26 -24.12
C THR A 366 -14.29 -17.44 -25.08
N THR A 367 -13.18 -18.00 -25.56
CA THR A 367 -13.14 -19.19 -26.40
C THR A 367 -12.11 -20.14 -25.82
N GLY A 368 -12.42 -21.44 -25.82
CA GLY A 368 -11.44 -22.45 -25.43
C GLY A 368 -10.27 -22.34 -26.41
N THR A 369 -9.14 -21.79 -25.97
CA THR A 369 -7.95 -21.81 -26.81
C THR A 369 -7.47 -23.25 -26.87
N THR A 370 -7.01 -23.69 -28.04
CA THR A 370 -6.46 -25.03 -28.22
C THR A 370 -5.35 -25.27 -27.20
N GLY A 371 -5.64 -26.09 -26.17
CA GLY A 371 -4.72 -26.44 -25.09
C GLY A 371 -5.03 -25.85 -23.69
N SER A 372 -6.03 -24.96 -23.52
CA SER A 372 -6.28 -24.29 -22.22
C SER A 372 -7.20 -25.04 -21.25
N GLY A 373 -7.63 -26.25 -21.56
CA GLY A 373 -8.65 -26.96 -20.80
C GLY A 373 -10.06 -26.36 -21.00
N PRO A 374 -11.08 -26.86 -20.27
CA PRO A 374 -12.45 -26.37 -20.40
C PRO A 374 -12.56 -24.90 -19.97
N LEU A 375 -13.47 -24.15 -20.60
CA LEU A 375 -13.84 -22.83 -20.12
C LEU A 375 -14.52 -22.95 -18.76
N LEU A 376 -13.98 -22.26 -17.77
CA LEU A 376 -14.52 -22.22 -16.42
C LEU A 376 -14.97 -20.79 -16.12
N PRO A 377 -16.27 -20.47 -16.19
CA PRO A 377 -16.81 -19.11 -16.01
C PRO A 377 -16.42 -18.43 -14.71
N ASP A 378 -15.98 -19.17 -13.70
CA ASP A 378 -15.41 -18.64 -12.47
C ASP A 378 -14.05 -19.25 -12.13
N GLY A 379 -13.48 -20.03 -13.03
CA GLY A 379 -12.22 -20.73 -12.79
C GLY A 379 -10.99 -19.85 -12.93
N GLY A 380 -10.00 -20.26 -12.17
CA GLY A 380 -8.61 -19.90 -12.31
C GLY A 380 -8.18 -18.55 -11.77
N GLY A 381 -6.96 -18.55 -11.22
CA GLY A 381 -6.36 -17.39 -10.58
C GLY A 381 -7.11 -16.90 -9.34
N ASN A 382 -7.98 -17.73 -8.75
CA ASN A 382 -8.76 -17.38 -7.56
C ASN A 382 -7.89 -17.48 -6.32
N PHE A 383 -8.05 -16.58 -5.34
CA PHE A 383 -7.31 -16.70 -4.08
C PHE A 383 -7.93 -17.82 -3.23
N VAL A 384 -7.11 -18.59 -2.54
CA VAL A 384 -7.55 -19.67 -1.67
C VAL A 384 -6.82 -19.57 -0.33
N ASP A 385 -7.57 -19.47 0.76
CA ASP A 385 -7.06 -19.78 2.10
C ASP A 385 -7.44 -21.23 2.41
N CYS A 386 -6.44 -22.11 2.41
CA CYS A 386 -6.64 -23.55 2.55
C CYS A 386 -7.04 -23.91 3.97
N SER A 387 -6.49 -23.19 4.96
CA SER A 387 -6.80 -23.44 6.37
C SER A 387 -8.22 -23.00 6.73
N LEU A 388 -8.69 -21.86 6.22
CA LEU A 388 -10.10 -21.47 6.36
C LEU A 388 -11.01 -22.28 5.44
N LYS A 389 -10.48 -23.05 4.48
CA LYS A 389 -11.23 -23.60 3.35
C LYS A 389 -12.10 -22.51 2.72
N VAL A 390 -11.50 -21.41 2.28
CA VAL A 390 -12.19 -20.30 1.59
C VAL A 390 -11.57 -20.10 0.22
N LYS A 391 -12.41 -20.03 -0.82
CA LYS A 391 -12.02 -19.60 -2.16
C LYS A 391 -12.64 -18.24 -2.44
N VAL A 392 -11.83 -17.27 -2.82
CA VAL A 392 -12.28 -15.95 -3.27
C VAL A 392 -12.19 -15.89 -4.78
N ILE A 393 -13.35 -15.87 -5.45
CA ILE A 393 -13.40 -15.66 -6.90
C ILE A 393 -12.88 -14.24 -7.15
N GLN A 394 -11.73 -14.12 -7.81
CA GLN A 394 -11.12 -12.80 -8.01
C GLN A 394 -12.01 -11.95 -8.92
N ALA A 395 -12.12 -10.66 -8.62
CA ALA A 395 -12.85 -9.68 -9.43
C ALA A 395 -12.10 -8.35 -9.39
N ARG A 396 -12.32 -7.48 -10.39
CA ARG A 396 -11.75 -6.13 -10.36
C ARG A 396 -12.28 -5.38 -9.12
N GLY A 397 -11.42 -4.60 -8.49
CA GLY A 397 -11.74 -3.87 -7.27
C GLY A 397 -11.97 -4.73 -6.03
N THR A 398 -11.37 -5.93 -6.02
CA THR A 398 -11.32 -6.76 -4.82
C THR A 398 -10.14 -6.36 -3.95
N LEU A 399 -10.41 -5.78 -2.79
CA LEU A 399 -9.44 -5.57 -1.73
C LEU A 399 -9.46 -6.76 -0.78
N LEU A 400 -8.30 -7.36 -0.57
CA LEU A 400 -8.10 -8.56 0.22
C LEU A 400 -7.09 -8.28 1.32
N ALA A 401 -7.40 -8.67 2.55
CA ALA A 401 -6.41 -8.78 3.62
C ALA A 401 -6.47 -10.18 4.23
N HIS A 402 -5.33 -10.87 4.26
CA HIS A 402 -5.25 -12.25 4.77
C HIS A 402 -3.99 -12.43 5.61
N ARG A 403 -3.99 -13.46 6.46
CA ARG A 403 -2.84 -13.89 7.26
C ARG A 403 -1.91 -14.78 6.41
N PRO A 404 -0.76 -14.31 5.93
CA PRO A 404 0.05 -15.04 4.94
C PRO A 404 0.90 -16.16 5.56
N ASN A 405 1.02 -16.20 6.89
CA ASN A 405 1.58 -17.32 7.65
C ASN A 405 0.73 -18.60 7.53
N GLN A 406 -0.49 -18.47 7.03
CA GLN A 406 -1.44 -19.57 6.86
C GLN A 406 -1.31 -20.15 5.46
N VAL A 407 -1.64 -21.44 5.30
CA VAL A 407 -1.54 -22.10 3.99
C VAL A 407 -2.54 -21.48 3.03
N HIS A 408 -2.04 -20.86 1.97
CA HIS A 408 -2.85 -20.19 0.98
C HIS A 408 -2.19 -20.28 -0.40
N GLY A 409 -2.94 -19.92 -1.44
CA GLY A 409 -2.44 -19.93 -2.81
C GLY A 409 -3.41 -19.32 -3.80
N SER A 410 -3.20 -19.67 -5.07
CA SER A 410 -4.17 -19.37 -6.12
C SER A 410 -4.53 -20.62 -6.89
N THR A 411 -5.77 -20.73 -7.36
CA THR A 411 -6.14 -21.78 -8.30
C THR A 411 -5.38 -21.60 -9.62
N ARG A 412 -5.10 -22.71 -10.32
CA ARG A 412 -4.50 -22.71 -11.67
C ARG A 412 -5.22 -21.79 -12.62
N LEU A 413 -4.52 -21.07 -13.50
CA LEU A 413 -5.12 -19.99 -14.28
C LEU A 413 -6.14 -20.47 -15.31
N PHE A 414 -5.94 -21.64 -15.95
CA PHE A 414 -6.81 -22.10 -17.05
C PHE A 414 -7.06 -21.03 -18.13
N GLY A 415 -6.02 -20.23 -18.43
CA GLY A 415 -6.11 -19.10 -19.36
C GLY A 415 -6.65 -17.80 -18.76
N THR A 416 -7.19 -17.81 -17.54
CA THR A 416 -7.60 -16.60 -16.81
C THR A 416 -6.39 -15.71 -16.51
N ARG A 417 -6.56 -14.41 -16.68
CA ARG A 417 -5.57 -13.40 -16.30
C ARG A 417 -6.11 -12.58 -15.15
N ALA A 418 -5.49 -12.70 -13.97
CA ALA A 418 -5.74 -11.85 -12.82
C ALA A 418 -4.51 -10.96 -12.57
N LEU A 419 -4.74 -9.66 -12.37
CA LEU A 419 -3.68 -8.67 -12.19
C LEU A 419 -3.97 -7.87 -10.92
N GLY A 420 -2.95 -7.70 -10.09
CA GLY A 420 -3.10 -6.96 -8.85
C GLY A 420 -1.77 -6.54 -8.26
N VAL A 421 -1.89 -5.79 -7.18
CA VAL A 421 -0.79 -5.26 -6.37
C VAL A 421 -0.93 -5.85 -4.98
N SER A 422 0.15 -6.40 -4.45
CA SER A 422 0.21 -6.99 -3.11
C SER A 422 1.29 -6.29 -2.29
N ILE A 423 0.96 -5.92 -1.06
CA ILE A 423 1.88 -5.30 -0.10
C ILE A 423 2.06 -6.30 1.04
N PRO A 424 3.06 -7.19 0.95
CA PRO A 424 3.41 -8.06 2.06
C PRO A 424 4.39 -7.37 2.99
N PHE A 425 4.35 -7.78 4.25
CA PHE A 425 5.28 -7.34 5.28
C PHE A 425 6.16 -8.52 5.68
N THR A 426 7.06 -8.96 4.79
CA THR A 426 7.73 -10.25 5.00
C THR A 426 8.68 -10.22 6.21
N GLN A 427 8.65 -11.27 7.02
CA GLN A 427 9.61 -11.47 8.11
C GLN A 427 11.04 -11.54 7.57
N ARG A 428 11.20 -12.05 6.34
CA ARG A 428 12.49 -12.10 5.68
C ARG A 428 13.08 -10.70 5.46
N LEU A 429 12.28 -9.73 5.05
CA LEU A 429 12.75 -8.36 4.91
C LEU A 429 13.19 -7.77 6.25
N LYS A 430 12.36 -7.91 7.30
CA LYS A 430 12.70 -7.45 8.66
C LYS A 430 14.01 -8.07 9.16
N ASN A 431 14.15 -9.39 9.03
CA ASN A 431 15.38 -10.09 9.43
C ASN A 431 16.61 -9.57 8.66
N ALA A 432 16.46 -9.23 7.38
CA ALA A 432 17.54 -8.67 6.58
C ALA A 432 17.92 -7.27 7.04
N PHE A 433 16.93 -6.44 7.33
CA PHE A 433 17.10 -5.10 7.86
C PHE A 433 17.84 -5.12 9.21
N ASP A 434 17.37 -5.93 10.17
CA ASP A 434 17.99 -6.04 11.50
C ASP A 434 19.44 -6.52 11.43
N LYS A 435 19.72 -7.44 10.50
CA LYS A 435 21.08 -7.91 10.24
C LYS A 435 21.95 -6.80 9.66
N ALA A 436 21.40 -5.93 8.81
CA ALA A 436 22.12 -4.80 8.25
C ALA A 436 22.40 -3.73 9.31
N GLU A 437 21.42 -3.39 10.16
CA GLU A 437 21.59 -2.44 11.27
C GLU A 437 22.66 -2.89 12.25
N LYS A 438 22.64 -4.17 12.67
CA LYS A 438 23.68 -4.73 13.56
C LYS A 438 25.09 -4.56 12.99
N LYS A 439 25.27 -4.79 11.68
CA LYS A 439 26.56 -4.58 11.03
C LYS A 439 26.99 -3.11 11.03
N VAL A 440 26.08 -2.18 10.77
CA VAL A 440 26.39 -0.73 10.82
C VAL A 440 26.83 -0.31 12.22
N MET A 441 26.16 -0.82 13.25
CA MET A 441 26.55 -0.59 14.64
C MET A 441 27.94 -1.15 14.94
N GLU A 442 28.24 -2.38 14.52
CA GLU A 442 29.58 -2.97 14.67
C GLU A 442 30.65 -2.09 14.01
N TYR A 443 30.46 -1.61 12.77
CA TYR A 443 31.44 -0.75 12.09
C TYR A 443 31.61 0.61 12.78
N THR A 444 30.52 1.20 13.26
CA THR A 444 30.57 2.52 13.92
C THR A 444 31.32 2.45 15.25
N GLU A 445 31.19 1.34 15.99
CA GLU A 445 31.99 1.09 17.20
C GLU A 445 33.48 0.91 16.86
N TRP A 446 33.82 0.19 15.78
CA TRP A 446 35.21 0.03 15.35
C TRP A 446 35.88 1.35 14.95
N ASP A 447 35.17 2.23 14.23
CA ASP A 447 35.72 3.54 13.85
C ASP A 447 36.01 4.44 15.08
N GLN A 448 35.25 4.28 16.18
CA GLN A 448 35.52 4.98 17.44
C GLN A 448 36.79 4.48 18.15
N TYR A 449 37.24 3.24 17.88
CA TYR A 449 38.46 2.69 18.47
C TYR A 449 39.71 2.96 17.64
N VAL A 450 39.59 3.19 16.33
CA VAL A 450 40.73 3.47 15.43
C VAL A 450 41.24 4.91 15.59
N ASP A 451 40.40 5.85 16.03
CA ASP A 451 40.82 7.23 16.33
C ASP A 451 41.52 7.41 17.71
N LEU A 452 41.74 6.33 18.46
CA LEU A 452 42.41 6.33 19.77
C LEU A 452 43.80 5.66 19.78
N THR A 453 44.34 5.30 18.62
CA THR A 453 45.70 4.75 18.43
C THR A 453 46.50 5.57 17.45
#